data_AF-A0A485AG04-F1
#
_entry.id   AF-A0A485AG04-F1
#
_cell.length_a   1.000
_cell.length_b   1.000
_cell.length_c   1.000
_cell.angle_alpha   90.00
_cell.angle_beta   90.00
_cell.angle_gamma   90.00
#
_symmetry.space_group_name_H-M   'P 1'
#
loop_
_entity.id
_entity.type
_entity.pdbx_description
1 polymer ?
#
loop_
_entity_poly.entity_id
_entity_poly.type
_entity_poly.pdbx_seq_one_letter_code
_entity_poly.pdbx_strand_id
1 'polypeptide(L)'
;MDNSTRWREITDAAVEVGPALFISLLIITLSFIPIFTLEGQEGRLFGPLAFTKTYAMAGAAALAIVVIPILMGFWIKGKIPAEASNPLNRFLIALYHPLLLKVLRRPKLTLLVALLSMFTVLWPLSKVGGEFLPKINEGDLLYMPSTLPGISPGQAAVLLQQTDKLIKTVPEVASVFGKSGKAETATGLCAAGDD
;
A
#
# COMPACT_ATOMS: atom_id res chain seq x y z
N MET A 1 -32.12 30.11 -3.43
CA MET A 1 -32.14 29.51 -2.09
C MET A 1 -31.73 30.60 -1.13
N ASP A 2 -32.52 30.84 -0.09
CA ASP A 2 -32.10 31.72 1.00
C ASP A 2 -30.88 31.10 1.72
N ASN A 3 -30.00 31.96 2.23
CA ASN A 3 -28.75 31.51 2.88
C ASN A 3 -29.06 30.62 4.09
N SER A 4 -30.13 30.93 4.83
CA SER A 4 -30.61 30.14 5.97
C SER A 4 -31.02 28.73 5.58
N THR A 5 -31.75 28.58 4.46
CA THR A 5 -32.21 27.28 3.95
C THR A 5 -31.03 26.43 3.52
N ARG A 6 -30.04 27.00 2.82
CA ARG A 6 -28.84 26.26 2.39
C ARG A 6 -28.04 25.69 3.56
N TRP A 7 -27.81 26.50 4.61
CA TRP A 7 -27.08 26.03 5.79
C TRP A 7 -27.82 24.91 6.51
N ARG A 8 -29.16 24.97 6.56
CA ARG A 8 -29.96 23.89 7.13
C ARG A 8 -29.83 22.59 6.33
N GLU A 9 -30.05 22.63 5.01
CA GLU A 9 -29.95 21.44 4.14
C GLU A 9 -28.56 20.77 4.19
N ILE A 10 -27.48 21.57 4.18
CA ILE A 10 -26.10 21.05 4.28
C ILE A 10 -25.85 20.43 5.67
N THR A 11 -26.38 21.05 6.74
CA THR A 11 -26.24 20.53 8.09
C THR A 11 -27.02 19.24 8.26
N ASP A 12 -28.26 19.18 7.77
CA ASP A 12 -29.11 17.99 7.83
C ASP A 12 -28.46 16.81 7.08
N ALA A 13 -27.91 17.07 5.89
CA ALA A 13 -27.14 16.06 5.15
C ALA A 13 -25.86 15.61 5.88
N ALA A 14 -25.15 16.55 6.52
CA ALA A 14 -23.95 16.23 7.30
C ALA A 14 -24.27 15.45 8.58
N VAL A 15 -25.41 15.70 9.23
CA VAL A 15 -25.88 14.98 10.42
C VAL A 15 -26.26 13.54 10.07
N GLU A 16 -26.87 13.31 8.90
CA GLU A 16 -27.24 11.96 8.45
C GLU A 16 -26.00 11.09 8.17
N VAL A 17 -24.97 11.66 7.53
CA VAL A 17 -23.80 10.90 7.06
C VAL A 17 -22.65 10.89 8.08
N GLY A 18 -22.60 11.89 8.98
CA GLY A 18 -21.52 12.10 9.94
C GLY A 18 -21.23 10.90 10.84
N PRO A 19 -22.23 10.32 11.55
CA PRO A 19 -22.03 9.14 12.38
C PRO A 19 -21.52 7.94 11.58
N ALA A 20 -22.07 7.68 10.39
CA ALA A 20 -21.67 6.56 9.56
C ALA A 20 -20.19 6.65 9.13
N LEU A 21 -19.75 7.83 8.69
CA LEU A 21 -18.35 8.05 8.29
C LEU A 21 -17.39 7.96 9.48
N PHE A 22 -17.74 8.56 10.62
CA PHE A 22 -16.91 8.49 11.82
C PHE A 22 -16.73 7.05 12.31
N ILE A 23 -17.83 6.30 12.41
CA ILE A 23 -17.79 4.89 12.81
C ILE A 23 -17.02 4.06 11.78
N SER A 24 -17.19 4.31 10.48
CA SER A 24 -16.42 3.64 9.44
C SER A 24 -14.92 3.89 9.58
N LEU A 25 -14.48 5.12 9.80
CA LEU A 25 -13.06 5.47 9.98
C LEU A 25 -12.49 4.86 11.26
N LEU A 26 -13.30 4.82 12.33
CA LEU A 26 -12.95 4.16 13.58
C LEU A 26 -12.73 2.66 13.37
N ILE A 27 -13.64 1.98 12.67
CA ILE A 27 -13.52 0.55 12.35
C ILE A 27 -12.26 0.29 11.52
N ILE A 28 -11.96 1.12 10.52
CA ILE A 28 -10.73 0.96 9.72
C ILE A 28 -9.48 1.10 10.60
N THR A 29 -9.49 2.06 11.53
CA THR A 29 -8.39 2.29 12.47
C THR A 29 -8.20 1.08 13.40
N LEU A 30 -9.29 0.60 14.01
CA LEU A 30 -9.26 -0.55 14.93
C LEU A 30 -8.91 -1.86 14.21
N SER A 31 -9.36 -2.05 12.97
CA SER A 31 -9.05 -3.22 12.15
C SER A 31 -7.56 -3.33 11.82
N PHE A 32 -6.78 -2.26 11.97
CA PHE A 32 -5.34 -2.27 11.76
C PHE A 32 -4.55 -2.57 13.04
N ILE A 33 -5.16 -2.59 14.22
CA ILE A 33 -4.47 -2.89 15.49
C ILE A 33 -3.64 -4.19 15.44
N PRO A 34 -4.11 -5.30 14.82
CA PRO A 34 -3.33 -6.53 14.76
C PRO A 34 -1.95 -6.37 14.11
N ILE A 35 -1.71 -5.35 13.29
CA ILE A 35 -0.39 -5.15 12.67
C ILE A 35 0.69 -4.79 13.71
N PHE A 36 0.30 -4.20 14.85
CA PHE A 36 1.22 -3.86 15.94
C PHE A 36 1.69 -5.09 16.73
N THR A 37 1.10 -6.27 16.48
CA THR A 37 1.57 -7.53 17.07
C THR A 37 2.69 -8.17 16.27
N LEU A 38 3.12 -7.58 15.14
CA LEU A 38 4.28 -8.05 14.38
C LEU A 38 5.58 -7.72 15.15
N GLU A 39 6.38 -8.73 15.43
CA GLU A 39 7.68 -8.60 16.11
C GLU A 39 8.86 -8.64 15.12
N GLY A 40 10.07 -8.32 15.60
CA GLY A 40 11.30 -8.46 14.82
C GLY A 40 11.50 -7.39 13.73
N GLN A 41 12.01 -7.81 12.56
CA GLN A 41 12.32 -6.91 11.45
C GLN A 41 11.07 -6.40 10.73
N GLU A 42 10.06 -7.26 10.54
CA GLU A 42 8.78 -6.88 9.93
C GLU A 42 8.08 -5.79 10.76
N GLY A 43 8.03 -5.95 12.08
CA GLY A 43 7.44 -4.95 12.98
C GLY A 43 8.15 -3.59 12.93
N ARG A 44 9.48 -3.56 12.75
CA ARG A 44 10.23 -2.30 12.59
C ARG A 44 9.98 -1.63 11.24
N LEU A 45 9.78 -2.43 10.18
CA LEU A 45 9.48 -1.91 8.84
C LEU A 45 8.04 -1.41 8.74
N PHE A 46 7.07 -2.17 9.26
CA PHE A 46 5.64 -1.88 9.15
C PHE A 46 5.08 -1.06 10.30
N GLY A 47 5.72 -1.01 11.47
CA GLY A 47 5.28 -0.25 12.63
C GLY A 47 5.12 1.25 12.35
N PRO A 48 6.15 1.95 11.82
CA PRO A 48 6.03 3.37 11.47
C PRO A 48 4.93 3.64 10.42
N LEU A 49 4.75 2.73 9.45
CA LEU A 49 3.67 2.82 8.46
C LEU A 49 2.28 2.68 9.11
N ALA A 50 2.14 1.77 10.08
CA ALA A 50 0.91 1.58 10.82
C ALA A 50 0.57 2.78 11.71
N PHE A 51 1.55 3.36 12.41
CA PHE A 51 1.35 4.53 13.26
C PHE A 51 0.90 5.75 12.45
N THR A 52 1.60 6.06 11.36
CA THR A 52 1.27 7.21 10.51
C THR A 52 -0.13 7.10 9.93
N LYS A 53 -0.53 5.91 9.46
CA LYS A 53 -1.90 5.66 9.00
C LYS A 53 -2.92 5.82 10.13
N THR A 54 -2.66 5.23 11.30
CA THR A 54 -3.58 5.26 12.45
C THR A 54 -3.81 6.70 12.91
N TYR A 55 -2.75 7.50 13.06
CA TYR A 55 -2.87 8.91 13.45
C TYR A 55 -3.56 9.74 12.37
N ALA A 56 -3.25 9.52 11.09
CA ALA A 56 -3.92 10.20 10.00
C ALA A 56 -5.42 9.89 9.96
N MET A 57 -5.82 8.63 10.15
CA MET A 57 -7.24 8.23 10.17
C MET A 57 -7.97 8.74 11.41
N ALA A 58 -7.34 8.71 12.58
CA ALA A 58 -7.91 9.30 13.80
C ALA A 58 -8.12 10.82 13.64
N GLY A 59 -7.14 11.53 13.08
CA GLY A 59 -7.28 12.95 12.74
C GLY A 59 -8.37 13.20 11.72
N ALA A 60 -8.43 12.40 10.64
CA ALA A 60 -9.46 12.49 9.62
C ALA A 60 -10.86 12.25 10.18
N ALA A 61 -11.03 11.29 11.10
CA ALA A 61 -12.31 11.02 11.76
C ALA A 61 -12.78 12.22 12.60
N ALA A 62 -11.88 12.85 13.36
CA ALA A 62 -12.18 14.08 14.10
C ALA A 62 -12.54 15.24 13.15
N LEU A 63 -11.76 15.43 12.09
CA LEU A 63 -12.02 16.47 11.09
C LEU A 63 -13.33 16.24 10.33
N ALA A 64 -13.73 14.98 10.11
CA ALA A 64 -14.95 14.62 9.39
C ALA A 64 -16.23 15.09 10.11
N ILE A 65 -16.22 15.13 11.45
CA ILE A 65 -17.36 15.64 12.23
C ILE A 65 -17.26 17.16 12.44
N VAL A 66 -16.05 17.69 12.64
CA VAL A 66 -15.88 19.10 13.05
C VAL A 66 -15.75 20.03 11.83
N VAL A 67 -14.77 19.77 10.98
CA VAL A 67 -14.31 20.72 9.95
C VAL A 67 -15.05 20.50 8.64
N ILE A 68 -15.29 19.25 8.25
CA ILE A 68 -15.93 18.93 6.97
C ILE A 68 -17.34 19.54 6.84
N PRO A 69 -18.25 19.46 7.84
CA PRO A 69 -19.57 20.08 7.72
C PRO A 69 -19.52 21.60 7.56
N ILE A 70 -18.61 22.26 8.27
CA ILE A 70 -18.42 23.70 8.21
C ILE A 70 -17.87 24.13 6.84
N LEU A 71 -16.84 23.42 6.35
CA LEU A 71 -16.24 23.70 5.04
C LEU A 71 -17.23 23.46 3.90
N MET A 72 -18.03 22.39 3.98
CA MET A 72 -19.11 22.14 3.01
C MET A 72 -20.10 23.31 3.00
N GLY A 73 -20.55 23.80 4.16
CA GLY A 73 -21.45 24.95 4.24
C GLY A 73 -20.86 26.25 3.68
N PHE A 74 -19.55 26.45 3.87
CA PHE A 74 -18.86 27.67 3.44
C PHE A 74 -18.52 27.67 1.94
N TRP A 75 -18.01 26.56 1.40
CA TRP A 75 -17.54 26.46 0.01
C TRP A 75 -18.63 26.05 -0.97
N ILE A 76 -19.65 25.28 -0.56
CA ILE A 76 -20.74 24.90 -1.46
C ILE A 76 -21.65 26.12 -1.67
N LYS A 77 -21.37 26.87 -2.74
CA LYS A 77 -22.12 28.04 -3.18
C LYS A 77 -22.85 27.73 -4.48
N GLY A 78 -24.09 28.22 -4.59
CA GLY A 78 -24.91 28.08 -5.78
C GLY A 78 -25.99 27.00 -5.69
N LYS A 79 -26.61 26.68 -6.83
CA LYS A 79 -27.62 25.61 -6.95
C LYS A 79 -26.87 24.29 -7.22
N ILE A 80 -27.09 23.28 -6.39
CA ILE A 80 -26.59 21.93 -6.66
C ILE A 80 -27.36 21.42 -7.89
N PRO A 81 -26.70 21.21 -9.05
CA PRO A 81 -27.37 20.69 -10.23
C PRO A 81 -27.83 19.25 -9.97
N ALA A 82 -28.99 18.88 -10.51
CA ALA A 82 -29.49 17.51 -10.37
C ALA A 82 -28.49 16.51 -10.96
N GLU A 83 -28.31 15.35 -10.31
CA GLU A 83 -27.35 14.32 -10.74
C GLU A 83 -27.42 14.01 -12.25
N ALA A 84 -28.63 13.98 -12.80
CA ALA A 84 -28.90 13.66 -14.20
C ALA A 84 -28.54 14.77 -15.21
N SER A 85 -28.19 15.98 -14.75
CA SER A 85 -27.81 17.09 -15.63
C SER A 85 -26.41 16.91 -16.21
N ASN A 86 -25.55 16.13 -15.56
CA ASN A 86 -24.23 15.79 -16.09
C ASN A 86 -24.38 14.64 -17.09
N PRO A 87 -23.99 14.82 -18.38
CA PRO A 87 -24.14 13.78 -19.40
C PRO A 87 -23.38 12.49 -19.04
N LEU A 88 -22.23 12.60 -18.36
CA LEU A 88 -21.46 11.45 -17.91
C LEU A 88 -22.23 10.67 -16.84
N ASN A 89 -22.75 11.37 -15.82
CA ASN A 89 -23.48 10.72 -14.75
C ASN A 89 -24.77 10.07 -15.26
N ARG A 90 -25.48 10.74 -16.17
CA ARG A 90 -26.66 10.19 -16.84
C ARG A 90 -26.34 8.90 -17.59
N PHE A 91 -25.22 8.85 -18.31
CA PHE A 91 -24.78 7.63 -19.00
C PHE A 91 -24.43 6.51 -18.03
N LEU A 92 -23.68 6.80 -16.96
CA LEU A 92 -23.33 5.82 -15.93
C LEU A 92 -24.57 5.25 -15.24
N ILE A 93 -25.54 6.09 -14.86
CA ILE A 93 -26.82 5.67 -14.28
C ILE A 93 -27.60 4.81 -15.28
N ALA A 94 -27.65 5.22 -16.56
CA ALA A 94 -28.35 4.46 -17.60
C ALA A 94 -27.75 3.07 -17.83
N LEU A 95 -26.45 2.88 -17.58
CA LEU A 95 -25.79 1.57 -17.64
C LEU A 95 -25.96 0.75 -16.35
N TYR A 96 -25.87 1.40 -15.18
CA TYR A 96 -26.02 0.75 -13.88
C TYR A 96 -27.45 0.25 -13.63
N HIS A 97 -28.46 1.06 -13.94
CA HIS A 97 -29.86 0.77 -13.66
C HIS A 97 -30.38 -0.57 -14.27
N PRO A 98 -30.14 -0.91 -15.55
CA PRO A 98 -30.57 -2.19 -16.09
C PRO A 98 -29.84 -3.39 -15.46
N LEU A 99 -28.59 -3.23 -15.02
CA LEU A 99 -27.87 -4.27 -14.29
C LEU A 99 -28.47 -4.48 -12.89
N LEU A 100 -28.77 -3.39 -12.18
CA LEU A 100 -29.45 -3.45 -10.88
C LEU A 100 -30.79 -4.19 -10.98
N LEU A 101 -31.62 -3.85 -11.97
CA LEU A 101 -32.91 -4.52 -12.17
C LEU A 101 -32.74 -6.02 -12.50
N LYS A 102 -31.71 -6.39 -13.27
CA LYS A 102 -31.38 -7.81 -13.51
C LYS A 102 -30.98 -8.53 -12.23
N VAL A 103 -30.21 -7.88 -11.36
CA VAL A 103 -29.79 -8.43 -10.07
C VAL A 103 -30.98 -8.68 -9.15
N LEU A 104 -31.87 -7.68 -9.02
CA LEU A 104 -33.09 -7.80 -8.20
C LEU A 104 -34.09 -8.85 -8.73
N ARG A 105 -34.11 -9.11 -10.05
CA ARG A 105 -35.02 -10.10 -10.64
C ARG A 105 -34.67 -11.54 -10.26
N ARG A 106 -33.40 -11.84 -9.96
CA ARG A 106 -32.93 -13.18 -9.57
C ARG A 106 -31.83 -13.11 -8.50
N PRO A 107 -32.16 -12.72 -7.25
CA PRO A 107 -31.17 -12.52 -6.20
C PRO A 107 -30.43 -13.81 -5.79
N LYS A 108 -31.08 -14.97 -5.90
CA LYS A 108 -30.43 -16.26 -5.63
C LYS A 108 -29.34 -16.59 -6.65
N LEU A 109 -29.58 -16.25 -7.93
CA LEU A 109 -28.61 -16.46 -9.00
C LEU A 109 -27.40 -15.54 -8.82
N THR A 110 -27.61 -14.29 -8.42
CA THR A 110 -26.52 -13.33 -8.19
C THR A 110 -25.66 -13.73 -7.01
N LEU A 111 -26.27 -14.22 -5.92
CA LEU A 111 -25.53 -14.78 -4.79
C LEU A 111 -24.72 -16.02 -5.21
N LEU A 112 -25.29 -16.90 -6.04
CA LEU A 112 -24.58 -18.06 -6.57
C LEU A 112 -23.40 -17.65 -7.45
N VAL A 113 -23.58 -16.67 -8.35
CA VAL A 113 -22.50 -16.14 -9.19
C VAL A 113 -21.42 -15.47 -8.34
N ALA A 114 -21.78 -14.70 -7.30
CA ALA A 114 -20.83 -14.09 -6.39
C ALA A 114 -20.00 -15.16 -5.64
N LEU A 115 -20.67 -16.20 -5.16
CA LEU A 115 -20.03 -17.32 -4.48
C LEU A 115 -19.09 -18.08 -5.43
N LEU A 116 -19.53 -18.41 -6.64
CA LEU A 116 -18.66 -19.00 -7.67
C LEU A 116 -17.47 -18.10 -8.01
N SER A 117 -17.68 -16.78 -8.13
CA SER A 117 -16.59 -15.83 -8.39
C SER A 117 -15.55 -15.82 -7.27
N MET A 118 -15.97 -15.97 -6.01
CA MET A 118 -15.05 -16.12 -4.88
C MET A 118 -14.19 -17.38 -5.02
N PHE A 119 -14.76 -18.51 -5.45
CA PHE A 119 -14.01 -19.73 -5.70
C PHE A 119 -13.00 -19.61 -6.86
N THR A 120 -13.23 -18.72 -7.83
CA THR A 120 -12.26 -18.50 -8.91
C THR A 120 -10.92 -17.95 -8.40
N VAL A 121 -10.90 -17.27 -7.24
CA VAL A 121 -9.67 -16.74 -6.61
C VAL A 121 -8.73 -17.87 -6.14
N LEU A 122 -9.25 -19.08 -5.91
CA LEU A 122 -8.41 -20.23 -5.53
C LEU A 122 -7.40 -20.61 -6.61
N TRP A 123 -7.75 -20.38 -7.89
CA TRP A 123 -6.85 -20.72 -9.00
C TRP A 123 -5.61 -19.79 -9.05
N PRO A 124 -5.73 -18.45 -9.08
CA PRO A 124 -4.58 -17.56 -8.95
C PRO A 124 -3.79 -17.79 -7.66
N LEU A 125 -4.48 -18.04 -6.54
CA LEU A 125 -3.82 -18.27 -5.26
C LEU A 125 -2.86 -19.48 -5.30
N SER A 126 -3.21 -20.53 -6.04
CA SER A 126 -2.33 -21.70 -6.25
C SER A 126 -1.09 -21.41 -7.12
N LYS A 127 -1.05 -20.27 -7.81
CA LYS A 127 0.04 -19.86 -8.71
C LYS A 127 0.97 -18.82 -8.09
N VAL A 128 0.55 -18.16 -7.01
CA VAL A 128 1.35 -17.13 -6.33
C VAL A 128 2.31 -17.81 -5.36
N GLY A 129 3.61 -17.56 -5.53
CA GLY A 129 4.63 -17.97 -4.56
C GLY A 129 4.64 -17.06 -3.33
N GLY A 130 5.30 -17.50 -2.26
CA GLY A 130 5.54 -16.68 -1.07
C GLY A 130 6.99 -16.19 -1.04
N GLU A 131 7.17 -14.88 -0.86
CA GLU A 131 8.46 -14.27 -0.51
C GLU A 131 8.27 -13.48 0.80
N PHE A 132 9.31 -13.40 1.63
CA PHE A 132 9.26 -12.68 2.91
C PHE A 132 9.00 -11.18 2.71
N LEU A 133 9.79 -10.55 1.83
CA LEU A 133 9.65 -9.16 1.41
C LEU A 133 9.99 -9.06 -0.08
N PRO A 134 9.39 -8.11 -0.83
CA PRO A 134 9.80 -7.85 -2.20
C PRO A 134 11.24 -7.37 -2.23
N LYS A 135 11.99 -7.82 -3.23
CA LYS A 135 13.38 -7.34 -3.44
C LYS A 135 13.35 -5.83 -3.69
N ILE A 136 13.98 -5.08 -2.79
CA ILE A 136 14.12 -3.64 -2.90
C ILE A 136 15.30 -3.33 -3.82
N ASN A 137 15.09 -2.46 -4.80
CA ASN A 137 16.17 -1.98 -5.65
C ASN A 137 16.86 -0.79 -4.96
N GLU A 138 18.06 -1.03 -4.45
CA GLU A 138 18.87 -0.03 -3.73
C GLU A 138 19.68 0.86 -4.69
N GLY A 139 19.72 0.53 -5.99
CA GLY A 139 20.49 1.25 -7.00
C GLY A 139 21.95 0.82 -7.10
N ASP A 140 22.45 0.12 -6.09
CA ASP A 140 23.69 -0.65 -6.10
C ASP A 140 23.41 -2.12 -5.73
N LEU A 141 24.43 -2.96 -5.88
CA LEU A 141 24.36 -4.37 -5.50
C LEU A 141 25.68 -4.82 -4.89
N LEU A 142 25.60 -5.71 -3.91
CA LEU A 142 26.76 -6.31 -3.26
C LEU A 142 27.06 -7.67 -3.89
N TYR A 143 28.17 -7.75 -4.63
CA TYR A 143 28.69 -9.02 -5.14
C TYR A 143 29.54 -9.70 -4.06
N MET A 144 29.03 -10.80 -3.49
CA MET A 144 29.68 -11.55 -2.42
C MET A 144 30.02 -12.99 -2.88
N PRO A 145 31.15 -13.19 -3.59
CA PRO A 145 31.57 -14.51 -4.01
C PRO A 145 32.17 -15.30 -2.85
N SER A 146 31.83 -16.58 -2.74
CA SER A 146 32.48 -17.53 -1.83
C SER A 146 33.57 -18.33 -2.58
N THR A 147 34.61 -18.74 -1.86
CA THR A 147 35.70 -19.59 -2.38
C THR A 147 36.09 -20.62 -1.32
N LEU A 148 36.84 -21.66 -1.73
CA LEU A 148 37.27 -22.71 -0.81
C LEU A 148 38.18 -22.15 0.30
N PRO A 149 38.05 -22.65 1.54
CA PRO A 149 38.90 -22.24 2.65
C PRO A 149 40.35 -22.66 2.37
N GLY A 150 41.29 -21.69 2.40
CA GLY A 150 42.72 -21.93 2.17
C GLY A 150 43.40 -21.02 1.14
N ILE A 151 42.67 -20.10 0.52
CA ILE A 151 43.27 -19.09 -0.38
C ILE A 151 44.20 -18.14 0.41
N SER A 152 45.38 -17.85 -0.14
CA SER A 152 46.30 -16.88 0.48
C SER A 152 45.76 -15.45 0.33
N PRO A 153 46.05 -14.53 1.27
CA PRO A 153 45.61 -13.13 1.16
C PRO A 153 46.07 -12.44 -0.14
N GLY A 154 47.29 -12.75 -0.60
CA GLY A 154 47.81 -12.24 -1.88
C GLY A 154 47.00 -12.74 -3.07
N GLN A 155 46.66 -14.02 -3.11
CA GLN A 155 45.85 -14.59 -4.20
C GLN A 155 44.41 -14.06 -4.17
N ALA A 156 43.85 -13.86 -2.98
CA ALA A 156 42.53 -13.27 -2.81
C ALA A 156 42.47 -11.82 -3.33
N ALA A 157 43.53 -11.02 -3.11
CA ALA A 157 43.60 -9.66 -3.64
C ALA A 157 43.69 -9.62 -5.18
N VAL A 158 44.42 -10.56 -5.78
CA VAL A 158 44.48 -10.70 -7.25
C VAL A 158 43.11 -11.09 -7.82
N LEU A 159 42.45 -12.07 -7.20
CA LEU A 159 41.12 -12.53 -7.61
C LEU A 159 40.08 -11.40 -7.52
N LEU A 160 40.13 -10.60 -6.45
CA LEU A 160 39.28 -9.43 -6.27
C LEU A 160 39.49 -8.41 -7.38
N GLN A 161 40.74 -8.05 -7.69
CA GLN A 161 41.04 -7.07 -8.74
C GLN A 161 40.60 -7.56 -10.13
N GLN A 162 40.74 -8.85 -10.41
CA GLN A 162 40.26 -9.45 -11.66
C GLN A 162 38.74 -9.39 -11.75
N THR A 163 38.04 -9.71 -10.66
CA THR A 163 36.58 -9.65 -10.56
C THR A 163 36.08 -8.21 -10.76
N ASP A 164 36.68 -7.23 -10.09
CA ASP A 164 36.28 -5.82 -10.20
C ASP A 164 36.40 -5.29 -11.63
N LYS A 165 37.48 -5.65 -12.33
CA LYS A 165 37.68 -5.31 -13.74
C LYS A 165 36.59 -5.90 -14.63
N LEU A 166 36.22 -7.17 -14.39
CA LEU A 166 35.16 -7.84 -15.15
C LEU A 166 33.80 -7.19 -14.90
N ILE A 167 33.44 -6.91 -13.64
CA ILE A 167 32.19 -6.23 -13.29
C ILE A 167 32.12 -4.85 -13.97
N LYS A 168 33.24 -4.12 -14.01
CA LYS A 168 33.30 -2.80 -14.64
C LYS A 168 33.14 -2.80 -16.16
N THR A 169 33.22 -3.97 -16.81
CA THR A 169 32.95 -4.06 -18.26
C THR A 169 31.46 -3.99 -18.61
N VAL A 170 30.58 -4.21 -17.64
CA VAL A 170 29.12 -4.11 -17.79
C VAL A 170 28.73 -2.62 -17.86
N PRO A 171 28.06 -2.16 -18.93
CA PRO A 171 27.82 -0.73 -19.17
C PRO A 171 26.91 -0.07 -18.12
N GLU A 172 26.07 -0.83 -17.44
CA GLU A 172 25.21 -0.37 -16.35
C GLU A 172 26.00 0.00 -15.07
N VAL A 173 27.26 -0.41 -14.95
CA VAL A 173 28.05 -0.26 -13.72
C VAL A 173 28.86 1.05 -13.71
N ALA A 174 28.46 2.00 -12.86
CA ALA A 174 29.13 3.29 -12.70
C ALA A 174 30.45 3.21 -11.92
N SER A 175 30.54 2.41 -10.86
CA SER A 175 31.75 2.21 -10.06
C SER A 175 31.77 0.80 -9.45
N VAL A 176 32.96 0.32 -9.11
CA VAL A 176 33.15 -0.96 -8.42
C VAL A 176 34.14 -0.73 -7.29
N PHE A 177 33.83 -1.25 -6.10
CA PHE A 177 34.68 -1.18 -4.92
C PHE A 177 34.79 -2.56 -4.28
N GLY A 178 35.81 -3.33 -4.68
CA GLY A 178 36.09 -4.63 -4.11
C GLY A 178 36.70 -4.54 -2.71
N LYS A 179 36.32 -5.49 -1.85
CA LYS A 179 36.93 -5.69 -0.53
C LYS A 179 37.23 -7.16 -0.30
N SER A 180 38.46 -7.45 0.14
CA SER A 180 38.90 -8.78 0.58
C SER A 180 39.23 -8.74 2.06
N GLY A 181 38.81 -9.77 2.80
CA GLY A 181 38.93 -9.81 4.26
C GLY A 181 37.96 -8.87 4.98
N LYS A 182 38.27 -8.59 6.25
CA LYS A 182 37.43 -7.74 7.12
C LYS A 182 37.94 -6.30 7.14
N ALA A 183 37.04 -5.37 7.46
CA ALA A 183 37.46 -4.02 7.85
C ALA A 183 37.82 -4.05 9.34
N GLU A 184 38.58 -3.05 9.81
CA GLU A 184 38.94 -2.85 11.23
C GLU A 184 37.72 -2.38 12.06
N THR A 185 36.66 -3.18 12.07
CA THR A 185 35.45 -2.99 12.86
C THR A 185 34.87 -4.32 13.25
N ALA A 186 34.33 -4.41 14.47
CA ALA A 186 33.71 -5.62 15.01
C ALA A 186 32.48 -6.07 14.21
N THR A 187 31.84 -5.15 13.47
CA THR A 187 30.62 -5.39 12.67
C THR A 187 30.86 -5.61 11.18
N GLY A 188 32.12 -5.72 10.76
CA GLY A 188 32.43 -5.92 9.34
C GLY A 188 32.02 -7.32 8.93
N LEU A 189 30.96 -7.46 8.14
CA LEU A 189 30.48 -8.74 7.64
C LEU A 189 31.64 -9.54 7.01
N CYS A 190 32.03 -10.62 7.69
CA CYS A 190 32.61 -11.79 7.06
C CYS A 190 31.43 -12.64 6.60
N ALA A 191 31.07 -12.59 5.32
CA ALA A 191 30.22 -13.61 4.73
C ALA A 191 31.08 -14.88 4.56
N ALA A 192 31.36 -15.56 5.67
CA ALA A 192 31.60 -16.99 5.63
C ALA A 192 30.22 -17.62 5.61
N GLY A 193 29.88 -18.29 4.51
CA GLY A 193 28.74 -19.17 4.49
C GLY A 193 29.01 -20.30 5.48
N ASP A 194 28.26 -20.30 6.57
CA ASP A 194 28.00 -21.50 7.37
C ASP A 194 26.52 -21.82 7.15
N ASP A 195 26.31 -23.06 6.67
CA ASP A 195 25.07 -23.83 6.44
C ASP A 195 24.16 -23.51 5.24
#